data_AF-A0A3B0RAP0-F1
#
_entry.id   AF-A0A3B0RAP0-F1
#
_cell.length_a   1.000
_cell.length_b   1.000
_cell.length_c   1.000
_cell.angle_alpha   90.00
_cell.angle_beta   90.00
_cell.angle_gamma   90.00
#
_symmetry.space_group_name_H-M   'P 1'
#
loop_
_entity.id
_entity.type
_entity.pdbx_description
1 polymer ?
#
loop_
_entity_poly.entity_id
_entity_poly.type
_entity_poly.pdbx_seq_one_letter_code
_entity_poly.pdbx_strand_id
1 'polypeptide(L)'
;MSHSNFISQINRFPLSRNWPTAEPAQSDEAKWQRLLDGVAENSPYLSRLLEKHPDTVAKLLEHGPTKALQDIYLPKSIAATISTTEFETMLREAKTKFHLCLALIDLSGVWDTQQITQALSDFADQMVANCTRFVWKNAPEPVRQQAGSSGFFVVAFGKLGGHELNYSSDVDLAFFYETQKTGLPAKDLIRIS
;
A
#
# COMPACT_ATOMS: atom_id res chain seq x y z
N MET A 1 -13.70 -24.53 21.95
CA MET A 1 -12.90 -24.07 20.80
C MET A 1 -11.58 -23.53 21.34
N SER A 2 -10.45 -24.13 20.96
CA SER A 2 -9.13 -23.72 21.44
C SER A 2 -8.81 -22.30 20.93
N HIS A 3 -8.37 -21.42 21.82
CA HIS A 3 -7.87 -20.06 21.50
C HIS A 3 -6.77 -20.07 20.42
N SER A 4 -6.12 -21.22 20.18
CA SER A 4 -5.05 -21.33 19.18
C SER A 4 -5.54 -21.27 17.72
N ASN A 5 -6.83 -21.48 17.44
CA ASN A 5 -7.33 -21.57 16.07
C ASN A 5 -7.75 -20.20 15.48
N PHE A 6 -8.07 -19.23 16.32
CA PHE A 6 -8.45 -17.87 15.89
C PHE A 6 -7.22 -17.06 15.44
N ILE A 7 -6.12 -17.09 16.20
CA ILE A 7 -4.89 -16.36 15.88
C ILE A 7 -4.23 -16.88 14.58
N SER A 8 -4.41 -18.16 14.24
CA SER A 8 -3.94 -18.72 12.95
C SER A 8 -4.83 -18.36 11.77
N GLN A 9 -6.07 -17.91 12.00
CA GLN A 9 -7.03 -17.47 10.99
C GLN A 9 -7.04 -15.94 10.80
N ILE A 10 -6.50 -15.18 11.76
CA ILE A 10 -6.13 -13.79 11.52
C ILE A 10 -5.02 -13.79 10.48
N ASN A 11 -5.34 -13.34 9.27
CA ASN A 11 -4.40 -13.28 8.14
C ASN A 11 -3.05 -12.71 8.58
N ARG A 12 -2.05 -13.60 8.71
CA ARG A 12 -0.65 -13.21 8.87
C ARG A 12 -0.11 -12.86 7.48
N PHE A 13 -0.37 -11.64 7.03
CA PHE A 13 0.18 -11.04 5.80
C PHE A 13 0.77 -12.04 4.77
N PRO A 14 -0.02 -12.80 4.00
CA PRO A 14 0.40 -13.10 2.66
C PRO A 14 0.00 -11.88 1.81
N LEU A 15 0.94 -10.97 1.57
CA LEU A 15 0.84 -9.99 0.48
C LEU A 15 0.96 -10.76 -0.85
N SER A 16 0.02 -11.65 -1.17
CA SER A 16 0.05 -12.36 -2.45
C SER A 16 -0.32 -11.35 -3.53
N ARG A 17 0.70 -10.68 -4.07
CA ARG A 17 0.61 -9.80 -5.24
C ARG A 17 0.52 -10.64 -6.49
N ASN A 18 -0.50 -11.49 -6.55
CA ASN A 18 -0.81 -12.29 -7.72
C ASN A 18 -1.59 -11.41 -8.72
N TRP A 19 -1.06 -10.21 -8.96
CA TRP A 19 -1.64 -9.31 -9.95
C TRP A 19 -1.44 -9.90 -11.35
N PRO A 20 -2.40 -9.67 -12.26
CA PRO A 20 -2.32 -10.22 -13.61
C PRO A 20 -1.06 -9.75 -14.31
N THR A 21 -0.30 -10.69 -14.86
CA THR A 21 0.76 -10.33 -15.82
C THR A 21 0.10 -9.84 -17.11
N ALA A 22 0.57 -8.72 -17.62
CA ALA A 22 0.20 -8.22 -18.93
C ALA A 22 1.49 -7.93 -19.71
N GLU A 23 1.42 -8.04 -21.04
CA GLU A 23 2.55 -7.75 -21.92
C GLU A 23 3.05 -6.31 -21.68
N PRO A 24 4.37 -6.05 -21.84
CA PRO A 24 4.92 -4.72 -21.77
C PRO A 24 4.20 -3.75 -22.69
N ALA A 25 4.10 -2.48 -22.29
CA ALA A 25 3.43 -1.47 -23.09
C ALA A 25 4.10 -1.25 -24.46
N GLN A 26 5.42 -1.49 -24.53
CA GLN A 26 6.19 -1.45 -25.78
C GLN A 26 5.65 -2.40 -26.85
N SER A 27 4.92 -3.45 -26.48
CA SER A 27 4.26 -4.35 -27.46
C SER A 27 3.15 -3.66 -28.27
N ASP A 28 2.58 -2.57 -27.76
CA ASP A 28 1.56 -1.73 -28.42
C ASP A 28 1.86 -0.24 -28.18
N GLU A 29 3.05 0.19 -28.61
CA GLU A 29 3.57 1.55 -28.39
C GLU A 29 2.59 2.63 -28.86
N ALA A 30 1.92 2.42 -30.00
CA ALA A 30 0.96 3.37 -30.56
C ALA A 30 -0.30 3.54 -29.68
N LYS A 31 -0.77 2.48 -28.99
CA LYS A 31 -1.86 2.61 -28.02
C LYS A 31 -1.42 3.42 -26.80
N TRP A 32 -0.25 3.11 -26.26
CA TRP A 32 0.24 3.77 -25.05
C TRP A 32 0.62 5.22 -25.28
N GLN A 33 1.17 5.56 -26.44
CA GLN A 33 1.44 6.96 -26.80
C GLN A 33 0.14 7.77 -26.85
N ARG A 34 -0.89 7.27 -27.55
CA ARG A 34 -2.21 7.92 -27.61
C ARG A 34 -2.83 8.09 -26.22
N LEU A 35 -2.65 7.11 -25.34
CA LEU A 35 -3.12 7.20 -23.96
C LEU A 35 -2.39 8.32 -23.21
N LEU A 36 -1.07 8.36 -23.29
CA LEU A 36 -0.26 9.39 -22.60
C LEU A 36 -0.59 10.79 -23.10
N ASP A 37 -0.74 10.97 -24.41
CA ASP A 37 -1.15 12.24 -25.01
C ASP A 37 -2.54 12.65 -24.50
N GLY A 38 -3.50 11.72 -24.55
CA GLY A 38 -4.86 11.95 -24.04
C GLY A 38 -4.89 12.31 -22.55
N VAL A 39 -4.06 11.65 -21.72
CA VAL A 39 -3.94 11.95 -20.30
C VAL A 39 -3.32 13.33 -20.08
N ALA A 40 -2.28 13.69 -20.83
CA ALA A 40 -1.61 14.98 -20.72
C ALA A 40 -2.55 16.15 -21.07
N GLU A 41 -3.43 15.96 -22.04
CA GLU A 41 -4.40 16.97 -22.49
C GLU A 41 -5.62 17.08 -21.57
N ASN A 42 -6.11 15.96 -21.02
CA ASN A 42 -7.42 15.91 -20.34
C ASN A 42 -7.33 15.86 -18.82
N SER A 43 -6.14 15.62 -18.24
CA SER A 43 -5.96 15.54 -16.78
C SER A 43 -4.77 16.38 -16.30
N PRO A 44 -5.01 17.63 -15.86
CA PRO A 44 -3.95 18.48 -15.30
C PRO A 44 -3.26 17.88 -14.07
N TYR A 45 -3.94 16.97 -13.36
CA TYR A 45 -3.34 16.24 -12.25
C TYR A 45 -2.35 15.18 -12.73
N LEU A 46 -2.80 14.28 -13.62
CA LEU A 46 -1.94 13.21 -14.13
C LEU A 46 -0.82 13.76 -15.00
N SER A 47 -1.07 14.80 -15.80
CA SER A 47 -0.05 15.49 -16.60
C SER A 47 1.14 15.95 -15.75
N ARG A 48 0.88 16.63 -14.63
CA ARG A 48 1.94 17.02 -13.67
C ARG A 48 2.67 15.82 -13.06
N LEU A 49 1.98 14.70 -12.85
CA LEU A 49 2.61 13.49 -12.32
C LEU A 49 3.47 12.78 -13.37
N LEU A 50 3.06 12.78 -14.63
CA LEU A 50 3.86 12.27 -15.76
C LEU A 50 5.18 13.06 -15.86
N GLU A 51 5.12 14.38 -15.79
CA GLU A 51 6.30 15.25 -15.79
C GLU A 51 7.21 15.02 -14.57
N LYS A 52 6.62 14.81 -13.40
CA LYS A 52 7.39 14.63 -12.15
C LYS A 52 8.00 13.24 -12.00
N HIS A 53 7.38 12.21 -12.57
CA HIS A 53 7.79 10.81 -12.39
C HIS A 53 7.96 10.06 -13.73
N PRO A 54 8.77 10.57 -14.67
CA PRO A 54 8.97 9.93 -15.97
C PRO A 54 9.63 8.55 -15.83
N ASP A 55 10.42 8.33 -14.77
CA ASP A 55 11.02 7.02 -14.45
C ASP A 55 9.97 5.94 -14.19
N THR A 56 8.85 6.33 -13.56
CA THR A 56 7.74 5.42 -13.24
C THR A 56 7.00 5.02 -14.51
N VAL A 57 6.79 5.98 -15.42
CA VAL A 57 6.17 5.74 -16.73
C VAL A 57 7.08 4.86 -17.58
N ALA A 58 8.37 5.17 -17.67
CA ALA A 58 9.33 4.38 -18.44
C ALA A 58 9.35 2.90 -18.00
N LYS A 59 9.39 2.64 -16.68
CA LYS A 59 9.33 1.27 -16.14
C LYS A 59 8.01 0.56 -16.45
N LEU A 60 6.88 1.28 -16.41
CA LEU A 60 5.59 0.73 -16.85
C LEU A 60 5.65 0.32 -18.32
N LEU A 61 6.25 1.17 -19.15
CA LEU A 61 6.32 0.88 -20.57
C LEU A 61 7.23 -0.31 -20.89
N GLU A 62 8.37 -0.39 -20.22
CA GLU A 62 9.42 -1.40 -20.42
C GLU A 62 9.06 -2.76 -19.82
N HIS A 63 8.55 -2.79 -18.59
CA HIS A 63 8.37 -4.04 -17.84
C HIS A 63 6.90 -4.48 -17.73
N GLY A 64 5.96 -3.63 -18.14
CA GLY A 64 4.53 -3.89 -18.06
C GLY A 64 3.93 -3.65 -16.66
N PRO A 65 2.58 -3.74 -16.55
CA PRO A 65 1.81 -3.33 -15.37
C PRO A 65 2.26 -3.93 -14.04
N THR A 66 2.30 -5.25 -13.95
CA THR A 66 2.59 -5.96 -12.70
C THR A 66 3.98 -5.65 -12.18
N LYS A 67 5.00 -5.69 -13.06
CA LYS A 67 6.39 -5.49 -12.64
C LYS A 67 6.64 -4.04 -12.22
N ALA A 68 6.09 -3.08 -12.96
CA ALA A 68 6.20 -1.67 -12.62
C ALA A 68 5.58 -1.35 -11.25
N LEU A 69 4.39 -1.86 -10.96
CA LEU A 69 3.76 -1.68 -9.64
C LEU A 69 4.55 -2.36 -8.51
N GLN A 70 5.10 -3.56 -8.77
CA GLN A 70 5.94 -4.25 -7.80
C GLN A 70 7.24 -3.49 -7.49
N ASP A 71 7.79 -2.79 -8.48
CA ASP A 71 9.02 -2.00 -8.36
C ASP A 71 8.80 -0.64 -7.66
N ILE A 72 7.56 -0.18 -7.49
CA ILE A 72 7.18 0.98 -6.65
C ILE A 72 7.23 0.60 -5.15
N TYR A 73 8.27 -0.14 -4.82
CA TYR A 73 8.37 -0.91 -3.60
C TYR A 73 8.67 -0.04 -2.39
N LEU A 74 7.79 -0.09 -1.40
CA LEU A 74 8.17 0.28 -0.03
C LEU A 74 9.03 -0.85 0.56
N PRO A 75 10.27 -0.57 1.02
CA PRO A 75 11.20 -1.58 1.48
C PRO A 75 10.58 -2.44 2.60
N LYS A 76 10.65 -3.78 2.46
CA LYS A 76 10.19 -4.76 3.47
C LYS A 76 10.76 -4.45 4.87
N SER A 77 11.97 -3.88 4.93
CA SER A 77 12.60 -3.39 6.14
C SER A 77 12.97 -1.92 5.98
N ILE A 78 12.42 -1.07 6.83
CA ILE A 78 12.85 0.32 6.93
C ILE A 78 14.14 0.35 7.74
N ALA A 79 15.20 0.95 7.20
CA ALA A 79 16.47 1.10 7.90
C ALA A 79 16.25 1.81 9.24
N ALA A 80 17.04 1.48 10.27
CA ALA A 80 16.86 2.01 11.63
C ALA A 80 17.17 3.52 11.75
N THR A 81 17.59 4.14 10.65
CA THR A 81 18.29 5.42 10.67
C THR A 81 17.51 6.55 10.01
N ILE A 82 16.33 6.28 9.42
CA ILE A 82 15.54 7.36 8.81
C ILE A 82 14.63 8.01 9.86
N SER A 83 14.52 9.33 9.79
CA SER A 83 13.59 10.11 10.61
C SER A 83 12.13 9.88 10.21
N THR A 84 11.20 10.26 11.08
CA THR A 84 9.76 10.21 10.78
C THR A 84 9.42 11.02 9.52
N THR A 85 10.00 12.22 9.37
CA THR A 85 9.77 13.09 8.21
C THR A 85 10.23 12.46 6.89
N GLU A 86 11.39 11.81 6.90
CA GLU A 86 11.91 11.09 5.73
C GLU A 86 11.02 9.88 5.40
N PHE A 87 10.59 9.14 6.43
CA PHE A 87 9.69 8.00 6.24
C PHE A 87 8.35 8.41 5.64
N GLU A 88 7.72 9.46 6.16
CA GLU A 88 6.47 9.99 5.61
C GLU A 88 6.63 10.48 4.17
N THR A 89 7.76 11.12 3.86
CA THR A 89 8.06 11.60 2.51
C THR A 89 8.20 10.43 1.54
N MET A 90 8.89 9.36 1.96
CA MET A 90 8.96 8.11 1.20
C MET A 90 7.58 7.48 0.97
N LEU A 91 6.69 7.46 1.98
CA LEU A 91 5.33 6.95 1.82
C LEU A 91 4.51 7.77 0.83
N ARG A 92 4.60 9.11 0.91
CA ARG A 92 3.91 10.03 -0.01
C ARG A 92 4.39 9.84 -1.45
N GLU A 93 5.70 9.68 -1.64
CA GLU A 93 6.31 9.44 -2.94
C GLU A 93 5.87 8.08 -3.51
N ALA A 94 5.92 7.00 -2.71
CA ALA A 94 5.47 5.69 -3.13
C ALA A 94 3.98 5.69 -3.51
N LYS A 95 3.12 6.32 -2.71
CA LYS A 95 1.69 6.46 -3.02
C LYS A 95 1.48 7.20 -4.34
N THR A 96 2.19 8.30 -4.54
CA THR A 96 2.08 9.12 -5.76
C THR A 96 2.47 8.31 -7.00
N LYS A 97 3.62 7.63 -6.96
CA LYS A 97 4.09 6.78 -8.06
C LYS A 97 3.13 5.62 -8.33
N PHE A 98 2.65 4.95 -7.28
CA PHE A 98 1.72 3.83 -7.40
C PHE A 98 0.40 4.28 -8.02
N HIS A 99 -0.18 5.38 -7.54
CA HIS A 99 -1.42 5.93 -8.09
C HIS A 99 -1.26 6.35 -9.56
N LEU A 100 -0.14 7.00 -9.92
CA LEU A 100 0.14 7.34 -11.33
C LEU A 100 0.16 6.07 -12.20
N CYS A 101 1.00 5.09 -11.81
CA CYS A 101 1.17 3.86 -12.56
C CYS A 101 -0.16 3.11 -12.71
N LEU A 102 -0.90 2.95 -11.61
CA LEU A 102 -2.18 2.25 -11.61
C LEU A 102 -3.25 3.00 -12.41
N ALA A 103 -3.29 4.33 -12.37
CA ALA A 103 -4.22 5.12 -13.19
C ALA A 103 -3.96 4.94 -14.69
N LEU A 104 -2.70 4.87 -15.11
CA LEU A 104 -2.37 4.58 -16.51
C LEU A 104 -2.79 3.15 -16.90
N ILE A 105 -2.62 2.19 -16.00
CA ILE A 105 -3.08 0.80 -16.19
C ILE A 105 -4.60 0.75 -16.33
N ASP A 106 -5.34 1.40 -15.44
CA ASP A 106 -6.81 1.51 -15.46
C ASP A 106 -7.29 2.13 -16.80
N LEU A 107 -6.76 3.30 -17.14
CA LEU A 107 -7.17 4.02 -18.36
C LEU A 107 -6.77 3.30 -19.66
N SER A 108 -5.73 2.46 -19.62
CA SER A 108 -5.34 1.64 -20.77
C SER A 108 -6.30 0.46 -21.02
N GLY A 109 -7.14 0.12 -20.04
CA GLY A 109 -8.06 -1.01 -20.08
C GLY A 109 -7.39 -2.38 -20.08
N VAL A 110 -6.10 -2.47 -19.72
CA VAL A 110 -5.39 -3.76 -19.65
C VAL A 110 -5.81 -4.58 -18.43
N TRP A 111 -6.26 -3.91 -17.36
CA TRP A 111 -6.83 -4.53 -16.17
C TRP A 111 -8.29 -4.09 -16.00
N ASP A 112 -9.12 -4.97 -15.42
CA ASP A 112 -10.49 -4.65 -15.07
C ASP A 112 -10.60 -3.91 -13.72
N THR A 113 -11.78 -3.36 -13.43
CA THR A 113 -12.02 -2.60 -12.20
C THR A 113 -11.77 -3.42 -10.93
N GLN A 114 -12.05 -4.73 -10.95
CA GLN A 114 -11.81 -5.59 -9.79
C GLN A 114 -10.30 -5.72 -9.52
N GLN A 115 -9.49 -5.86 -10.57
CA GLN A 115 -8.04 -5.92 -10.46
C GLN A 115 -7.45 -4.58 -9.98
N ILE A 116 -7.98 -3.45 -10.45
CA ILE A 116 -7.56 -2.10 -9.99
C ILE A 116 -7.86 -1.92 -8.50
N THR A 117 -9.08 -2.23 -8.06
CA THR A 117 -9.50 -2.08 -6.65
C THR A 117 -8.75 -3.04 -5.71
N GLN A 118 -8.46 -4.26 -6.16
CA GLN A 118 -7.59 -5.19 -5.43
C GLN A 118 -6.17 -4.62 -5.30
N ALA A 119 -5.58 -4.11 -6.38
CA ALA A 119 -4.23 -3.55 -6.33
C ALA A 119 -4.12 -2.34 -5.39
N LEU A 120 -5.15 -1.47 -5.35
CA LEU A 120 -5.24 -0.38 -4.37
C LEU A 120 -5.29 -0.91 -2.93
N SER A 121 -6.10 -1.92 -2.69
CA SER A 121 -6.25 -2.58 -1.37
C SER A 121 -4.94 -3.18 -0.90
N ASP A 122 -4.28 -3.96 -1.76
CA ASP A 122 -2.99 -4.59 -1.47
C ASP A 122 -1.89 -3.56 -1.17
N PHE A 123 -1.89 -2.44 -1.89
CA PHE A 123 -0.94 -1.35 -1.66
C PHE A 123 -1.21 -0.64 -0.33
N ALA A 124 -2.47 -0.35 0.00
CA ALA A 124 -2.85 0.23 1.28
C ALA A 124 -2.46 -0.68 2.45
N ASP A 125 -2.70 -1.99 2.34
CA ASP A 125 -2.25 -2.99 3.33
C ASP A 125 -0.73 -2.94 3.52
N GLN A 126 0.04 -2.85 2.42
CA GLN A 126 1.49 -2.72 2.49
C GLN A 126 1.90 -1.42 3.21
N MET A 127 1.24 -0.29 2.93
CA MET A 127 1.52 0.98 3.60
C MET A 127 1.27 0.87 5.10
N VAL A 128 0.12 0.35 5.52
CA VAL A 128 -0.25 0.17 6.93
C VAL A 128 0.75 -0.75 7.64
N ALA A 129 1.16 -1.84 6.99
CA ALA A 129 2.14 -2.76 7.53
C ALA A 129 3.52 -2.09 7.73
N ASN A 130 3.94 -1.26 6.77
CA ASN A 130 5.20 -0.51 6.87
C ASN A 130 5.14 0.57 7.95
N CYS A 131 4.04 1.33 8.04
CA CYS A 131 3.82 2.31 9.10
C CYS A 131 3.89 1.64 10.47
N THR A 132 3.21 0.51 10.63
CA THR A 132 3.20 -0.27 11.87
C THR A 132 4.63 -0.67 12.26
N ARG A 133 5.39 -1.27 11.32
CA ARG A 133 6.80 -1.64 11.57
C ARG A 133 7.66 -0.44 11.94
N PHE A 134 7.48 0.69 11.26
CA PHE A 134 8.23 1.91 11.52
C PHE A 134 7.99 2.43 12.94
N VAL A 135 6.72 2.57 13.33
CA VAL A 135 6.32 3.08 14.65
C VAL A 135 6.85 2.18 15.75
N TRP A 136 6.70 0.86 15.62
CA TRP A 136 7.22 -0.10 16.59
C TRP A 136 8.73 -0.03 16.76
N LYS A 137 9.48 0.09 15.66
CA LYS A 137 10.94 0.18 15.69
C LYS A 137 11.44 1.46 16.35
N ASN A 138 10.68 2.55 16.23
CA ASN A 138 11.01 3.87 16.78
C ASN A 138 10.33 4.15 18.14
N ALA A 139 9.61 3.18 18.70
CA ALA A 139 8.98 3.33 20.01
C ALA A 139 10.04 3.56 21.12
N PRO A 140 9.69 4.27 22.20
CA PRO A 140 10.53 4.34 23.39
C PRO A 140 10.59 2.99 24.10
N GLU A 141 11.61 2.79 24.93
CA GLU A 141 11.63 1.64 25.85
C GLU A 141 10.57 1.81 26.96
N PRO A 142 9.96 0.72 27.46
CA PRO A 142 10.18 -0.70 27.10
C PRO A 142 9.34 -1.20 25.92
N VAL A 143 8.52 -0.34 25.29
CA VAL A 143 7.61 -0.73 24.19
C VAL A 143 8.39 -1.35 23.03
N ARG A 144 9.53 -0.75 22.66
CA ARG A 144 10.36 -1.26 21.56
C ARG A 144 10.93 -2.66 21.83
N GLN A 145 11.32 -2.99 23.06
CA GLN A 145 11.74 -4.36 23.43
C GLN A 145 10.65 -5.41 23.20
N GLN A 146 9.39 -4.98 23.16
CA GLN A 146 8.24 -5.85 22.91
C GLN A 146 7.80 -5.85 21.45
N ALA A 147 8.51 -5.12 20.56
CA ALA A 147 8.25 -5.14 19.13
C ALA A 147 8.41 -6.57 18.58
N GLY A 148 7.30 -7.16 18.12
CA GLY A 148 7.25 -8.54 17.64
C GLY A 148 6.59 -9.53 18.60
N SER A 149 6.15 -9.09 19.79
CA SER A 149 5.26 -9.88 20.65
C SER A 149 3.89 -10.06 19.97
N SER A 150 3.24 -11.21 20.19
CA SER A 150 1.93 -11.57 19.61
C SER A 150 0.75 -10.86 20.29
N GLY A 151 0.89 -9.56 20.54
CA GLY A 151 -0.06 -8.76 21.29
C GLY A 151 -0.52 -7.48 20.60
N PHE A 152 -0.20 -7.25 19.32
CA PHE A 152 -0.68 -6.10 18.55
C PHE A 152 -1.19 -6.54 17.18
N PHE A 153 -2.38 -6.07 16.79
CA PHE A 153 -2.91 -6.29 15.45
C PHE A 153 -3.76 -5.11 14.99
N VAL A 154 -3.80 -4.94 13.67
CA VAL A 154 -4.60 -3.91 12.98
C VAL A 154 -5.70 -4.61 12.21
N VAL A 155 -6.92 -4.11 12.31
CA VAL A 155 -8.08 -4.60 11.55
C VAL A 155 -8.54 -3.48 10.64
N ALA A 156 -8.61 -3.77 9.34
CA ALA A 156 -9.21 -2.88 8.36
C ALA A 156 -10.72 -3.14 8.25
N PHE A 157 -11.48 -2.05 8.14
CA PHE A 157 -12.94 -2.07 7.92
C PHE A 157 -13.28 -1.40 6.59
N GLY A 158 -14.58 -1.31 6.30
CA GLY A 158 -15.09 -0.64 5.11
C GLY A 158 -14.52 -1.25 3.83
N LYS A 159 -14.19 -0.38 2.87
CA LYS A 159 -13.70 -0.80 1.55
C LYS A 159 -12.36 -1.53 1.59
N LEU A 160 -11.45 -1.14 2.50
CA LEU A 160 -10.20 -1.87 2.65
C LEU A 160 -10.45 -3.27 3.22
N GLY A 161 -11.34 -3.39 4.23
CA GLY A 161 -11.75 -4.69 4.76
C GLY A 161 -12.43 -5.60 3.73
N GLY A 162 -13.09 -5.00 2.72
CA GLY A 162 -13.70 -5.70 1.59
C GLY A 162 -12.78 -5.89 0.36
N HIS A 163 -11.52 -5.44 0.41
CA HIS A 163 -10.60 -5.43 -0.74
C HIS A 163 -11.13 -4.70 -2.00
N GLU A 164 -11.93 -3.65 -1.80
CA GLU A 164 -12.60 -2.89 -2.85
C GLU A 164 -12.27 -1.37 -2.77
N LEU A 165 -11.05 -1.03 -2.33
CA LEU A 165 -10.62 0.38 -2.28
C LEU A 165 -10.67 1.04 -3.67
N ASN A 166 -11.03 2.32 -3.67
CA ASN A 166 -10.90 3.20 -4.84
C ASN A 166 -9.91 4.35 -4.56
N TYR A 167 -9.54 5.12 -5.59
CA TYR A 167 -8.50 6.16 -5.51
C TYR A 167 -8.71 7.24 -4.44
N SER A 168 -9.97 7.53 -4.08
CA SER A 168 -10.36 8.56 -3.12
C SER A 168 -10.86 8.00 -1.79
N SER A 169 -10.76 6.68 -1.58
CA SER A 169 -11.24 6.05 -0.36
C SER A 169 -10.34 6.38 0.82
N ASP A 170 -10.97 6.68 1.95
CA ASP A 170 -10.31 6.64 3.25
C ASP A 170 -10.06 5.19 3.69
N VAL A 171 -9.13 5.03 4.62
CA VAL A 171 -8.74 3.74 5.18
C VAL A 171 -9.19 3.66 6.64
N ASP A 172 -10.22 2.85 6.89
CA ASP A 172 -10.80 2.65 8.22
C ASP A 172 -10.04 1.56 8.97
N LEU A 173 -9.33 1.92 10.04
CA LEU A 173 -8.51 0.99 10.84
C LEU A 173 -8.93 1.01 12.31
N ALA A 174 -9.01 -0.18 12.93
CA ALA A 174 -8.97 -0.32 14.38
C ALA A 174 -7.69 -1.02 14.83
N PHE A 175 -7.15 -0.54 15.94
CA PHE A 175 -5.90 -1.04 16.52
C PHE A 175 -6.21 -1.75 17.83
N PHE A 176 -5.73 -2.98 17.96
CA PHE A 176 -5.91 -3.79 19.15
C PHE A 176 -4.56 -4.15 19.72
N TYR A 177 -4.46 -4.11 21.06
CA TYR A 177 -3.25 -4.51 21.74
C TYR A 177 -3.51 -5.15 23.10
N GLU A 178 -2.58 -6.01 23.51
CA GLU A 178 -2.53 -6.63 24.83
C GLU A 178 -1.48 -5.91 25.67
N THR A 179 -1.92 -5.21 26.71
CA THR A 179 -1.07 -4.35 27.57
C THR A 179 0.11 -5.12 28.16
N GLN A 180 -0.13 -6.36 28.61
CA GLN A 180 0.90 -7.22 29.20
C GLN A 180 1.99 -7.65 28.21
N LYS A 181 1.68 -7.68 26.91
CA LYS A 181 2.62 -8.10 25.85
C LYS A 181 3.22 -6.94 25.07
N THR A 182 2.66 -5.74 25.16
CA THR A 182 3.07 -4.57 24.33
C THR A 182 3.70 -3.44 25.12
N GLY A 183 3.56 -3.41 26.45
CA GLY A 183 4.17 -2.40 27.31
C GLY A 183 3.48 -1.04 27.16
N LEU A 184 2.41 -1.00 26.36
CA LEU A 184 1.51 0.12 26.21
C LEU A 184 0.67 0.23 27.49
N PRO A 185 0.53 1.45 28.05
CA PRO A 185 -0.28 1.66 29.24
C PRO A 185 -1.74 1.36 28.94
N ALA A 186 -2.43 0.68 29.87
CA ALA A 186 -3.89 0.62 29.86
C ALA A 186 -4.42 2.03 30.10
N LYS A 187 -4.88 2.72 29.04
CA LYS A 187 -5.66 3.95 29.19
C LYS A 187 -7.13 3.60 29.03
N ASP A 188 -7.97 4.31 29.77
CA ASP A 188 -9.40 4.02 29.93
C ASP A 188 -10.11 3.74 28.60
N LEU A 189 -10.88 2.64 28.61
CA LEU A 189 -11.85 2.15 27.62
C LEU A 189 -12.08 3.02 26.38
N ILE A 190 -11.66 2.52 25.21
CA ILE A 190 -12.24 2.93 23.93
C ILE A 190 -13.62 2.29 23.84
N ARG A 191 -14.68 3.07 24.09
CA ARG A 191 -16.05 2.65 23.79
C ARG A 191 -16.25 2.73 22.28
N ILE A 192 -16.49 1.57 21.64
CA ILE A 192 -17.14 1.51 20.35
C ILE A 192 -18.63 1.45 20.66
N SER A 193 -19.31 2.59 20.56
CA SER A 193 -20.77 2.70 20.63
C SER A 193 -21.32 3.00 19.25
#